data_AF-A0AAV7K5H1-F1
#
_entry.id   AF-A0AAV7K5H1-F1
#
_cell.length_a   1.000
_cell.length_b   1.000
_cell.length_c   1.000
_cell.angle_alpha   90.00
_cell.angle_beta   90.00
_cell.angle_gamma   90.00
#
_symmetry.space_group_name_H-M   'P 1'
#
loop_
_entity.id
_entity.type
_entity.pdbx_description
1 polymer ?
#
loop_
_entity_poly.entity_id
_entity_poly.type
_entity_poly.pdbx_seq_one_letter_code
_entity_poly.pdbx_strand_id
1 'polypeptide(L)'
;MGGLAVDLRGKWKARIHTKDTEIVKRTSEHTHAPDEQAVSCCETKLSIKKKARESQDSAHLMVDESLQTASEGTAAKLPKLGSLKRQYNANVLVYLQRQYSLPL
;
A
#
# COMPACT_ATOMS: atom_id res chain seq x y z
N MET A 1 -18.47 -32.45 6.02
CA MET A 1 -19.16 -31.39 5.26
C MET A 1 -18.23 -30.18 5.19
N GLY A 2 -17.41 -30.09 4.14
CA GLY A 2 -16.43 -29.02 3.97
C GLY A 2 -17.11 -27.73 3.51
N GLY A 3 -17.07 -26.69 4.35
CA GLY A 3 -17.53 -25.36 4.00
C GLY A 3 -16.58 -24.74 2.99
N LEU A 4 -17.00 -24.65 1.74
CA LEU A 4 -16.30 -23.92 0.69
C LEU A 4 -16.18 -22.45 1.12
N ALA A 5 -14.95 -21.99 1.36
CA ALA A 5 -14.65 -20.57 1.52
C ALA A 5 -15.05 -19.85 0.23
N VAL A 6 -16.18 -19.14 0.26
CA VAL A 6 -16.65 -18.36 -0.87
C VAL A 6 -15.67 -17.21 -1.08
N ASP A 7 -14.95 -17.24 -2.20
CA ASP A 7 -14.08 -16.15 -2.61
C ASP A 7 -14.94 -14.93 -2.97
N LEU A 8 -15.03 -13.97 -2.04
CA LEU A 8 -15.79 -12.73 -2.17
C LEU A 8 -14.92 -11.55 -2.68
N ARG A 9 -13.71 -11.81 -3.18
CA ARG A 9 -12.84 -10.76 -3.74
C ARG A 9 -13.57 -10.02 -4.88
N GLY A 10 -13.86 -8.73 -4.66
CA GLY A 10 -14.51 -7.85 -5.64
C GLY A 10 -16.04 -7.71 -5.55
N LYS A 11 -16.73 -8.36 -4.59
CA LYS A 11 -18.20 -8.27 -4.48
C LYS A 11 -18.72 -7.18 -3.52
N TRP A 12 -17.84 -6.53 -2.78
CA TRP A 12 -18.22 -5.52 -1.79
C TRP A 12 -18.30 -4.13 -2.43
N LYS A 13 -19.50 -3.55 -2.46
CA LYS A 13 -19.80 -2.24 -3.06
C LYS A 13 -19.81 -1.09 -2.04
N ALA A 14 -19.10 -1.24 -0.92
CA ALA A 14 -19.02 -0.22 0.10
C ALA A 14 -18.44 1.07 -0.47
N ARG A 15 -19.06 2.20 -0.15
CA ARG A 15 -18.67 3.53 -0.61
C ARG A 15 -18.77 4.54 0.53
N ILE A 16 -17.73 5.36 0.65
CA ILE A 16 -17.70 6.52 1.52
C ILE A 16 -17.56 7.75 0.63
N HIS A 17 -18.46 8.71 0.78
CA HIS A 17 -18.36 10.01 0.14
C HIS A 17 -17.86 11.01 1.18
N THR A 18 -16.78 11.71 0.85
CA THR A 18 -16.21 12.76 1.68
C THR A 18 -16.33 14.12 1.00
N LYS A 19 -16.57 15.17 1.78
CA LYS A 19 -16.51 16.57 1.36
C LYS A 19 -15.80 17.34 2.47
N ASP A 20 -14.80 18.14 2.11
CA ASP A 20 -14.05 18.97 3.08
C ASP A 20 -13.54 18.15 4.28
N THR A 21 -13.01 16.95 4.01
CA THR A 21 -12.54 15.95 4.99
C THR A 21 -13.61 15.30 5.88
N GLU A 22 -14.86 15.74 5.79
CA GLU A 22 -16.00 15.15 6.50
C GLU A 22 -16.66 14.05 5.68
N ILE A 23 -17.17 13.02 6.37
CA ILE A 23 -17.95 11.96 5.73
C ILE A 23 -19.39 12.44 5.56
N VAL A 24 -19.77 12.75 4.32
CA VAL A 24 -21.12 13.25 3.99
C VAL A 24 -22.11 12.14 3.68
N LYS A 25 -21.64 10.95 3.27
CA LYS A 25 -22.51 9.80 3.00
C LYS A 25 -21.75 8.48 3.07
N ARG A 26 -22.39 7.47 3.66
CA ARG A 26 -21.94 6.07 3.65
C ARG A 26 -22.97 5.22 2.91
N THR A 27 -22.53 4.35 1.99
CA THR A 27 -23.41 3.45 1.22
C THR A 27 -22.84 2.04 1.26
N SER A 28 -23.70 1.05 1.52
CA SER A 28 -23.33 -0.38 1.55
C SER A 28 -22.15 -0.68 2.49
N GLU A 29 -22.28 -0.32 3.77
CA GLU A 29 -21.21 -0.48 4.77
C GLU A 29 -20.70 -1.93 4.89
N HIS A 30 -19.42 -2.08 5.25
CA HIS A 30 -18.82 -3.38 5.49
C HIS A 30 -19.42 -4.01 6.76
N THR A 31 -19.82 -5.27 6.68
CA THR A 31 -20.31 -6.05 7.83
C THR A 31 -19.22 -6.90 8.48
N HIS A 32 -17.96 -6.68 8.12
CA HIS A 32 -16.81 -7.40 8.63
C HIS A 32 -15.73 -6.43 9.07
N ALA A 33 -14.95 -6.85 10.07
CA ALA A 33 -13.75 -6.13 10.45
C ALA A 33 -12.71 -6.16 9.32
N PRO A 34 -11.91 -5.10 9.16
CA PRO A 34 -10.81 -5.11 8.21
C PRO A 34 -9.78 -6.19 8.57
N ASP A 35 -9.16 -6.79 7.55
CA ASP A 35 -8.01 -7.69 7.73
C ASP A 35 -6.80 -6.84 8.13
N GLU A 36 -6.45 -6.85 9.42
CA GLU A 36 -5.38 -6.04 10.01
C GLU A 36 -4.03 -6.24 9.29
N GLN A 37 -3.73 -7.47 8.86
CA GLN A 37 -2.49 -7.75 8.14
C GLN A 37 -2.52 -7.17 6.71
N ALA A 38 -3.69 -7.16 6.07
CA ALA A 38 -3.85 -6.53 4.76
C ALA A 38 -3.76 -5.00 4.85
N VAL A 39 -4.34 -4.40 5.90
CA VAL A 39 -4.20 -2.97 6.20
C VAL A 39 -2.74 -2.62 6.44
N SER A 40 -2.07 -3.33 7.36
CA SER A 40 -0.65 -3.13 7.66
C SER A 40 0.23 -3.30 6.41
N CYS A 41 -0.04 -4.30 5.55
CA CYS A 41 0.66 -4.47 4.28
C CYS A 41 0.47 -3.26 3.34
N CYS A 42 -0.73 -2.68 3.29
CA CYS A 42 -0.97 -1.46 2.51
C CYS A 42 -0.23 -0.26 3.09
N GLU A 43 -0.21 -0.10 4.41
CA GLU A 43 0.53 0.96 5.10
C GLU A 43 2.04 0.86 4.83
N THR A 44 2.63 -0.34 4.92
CA THR A 44 4.05 -0.55 4.58
C THR A 44 4.34 -0.16 3.13
N LYS A 45 3.48 -0.55 2.17
CA LYS A 45 3.64 -0.16 0.76
C LYS A 45 3.54 1.36 0.57
N LEU A 46 2.60 2.02 1.25
CA LEU A 46 2.46 3.47 1.19
C LEU A 46 3.67 4.18 1.80
N SER A 47 4.23 3.65 2.89
CA SER A 47 5.45 4.16 3.52
C SER A 47 6.65 4.05 2.56
N ILE A 48 6.89 2.87 1.97
CA ILE A 48 7.95 2.67 0.96
C ILE A 48 7.80 3.67 -0.20
N LYS A 49 6.57 3.85 -0.69
CA LYS A 49 6.28 4.78 -1.78
C LYS A 49 6.50 6.25 -1.38
N LYS A 50 6.15 6.61 -0.14
CA LYS A 50 6.36 7.95 0.39
C LYS A 50 7.86 8.23 0.55
N LYS A 51 8.61 7.33 1.17
CA LYS A 51 10.08 7.42 1.29
C LYS A 51 10.74 7.58 -0.08
N ALA A 52 10.35 6.76 -1.06
CA ALA A 52 10.85 6.87 -2.44
C ALA A 52 10.57 8.23 -3.12
N ARG A 53 9.57 8.98 -2.65
CA ARG A 53 9.20 10.29 -3.18
C ARG A 53 9.83 11.45 -2.42
N GLU A 54 10.42 11.19 -1.27
CA GLU A 54 10.94 12.22 -0.37
C GLU A 54 12.46 12.09 -0.20
N SER A 55 13.04 10.92 -0.52
CA SER A 55 14.47 10.67 -0.44
C SER A 55 15.08 10.11 -1.72
N GLN A 56 16.39 10.28 -1.85
CA GLN A 56 17.23 9.65 -2.89
C GLN A 56 17.94 8.40 -2.35
N ASP A 57 17.47 7.84 -1.24
CA ASP A 57 18.16 6.75 -0.57
C ASP A 57 18.12 5.47 -1.40
N SER A 58 19.10 4.58 -1.15
CA SER A 58 19.16 3.28 -1.81
C SER A 58 17.90 2.44 -1.49
N ALA A 59 17.28 1.91 -2.54
CA ALA A 59 16.09 1.05 -2.45
C ALA A 59 16.29 -0.16 -1.53
N HIS A 60 17.52 -0.66 -1.43
CA HIS A 60 17.84 -1.78 -0.55
C HIS A 60 17.65 -1.39 0.92
N LEU A 61 18.24 -0.27 1.34
CA LEU A 61 18.16 0.22 2.72
C LEU A 61 16.71 0.55 3.11
N MET A 62 15.99 1.27 2.25
CA MET A 62 14.63 1.72 2.59
C MET A 62 13.60 0.59 2.61
N VAL A 63 13.73 -0.39 1.71
CA VAL A 63 12.85 -1.56 1.73
C VAL A 63 13.18 -2.44 2.92
N ASP A 64 14.45 -2.68 3.24
CA ASP A 64 14.83 -3.52 4.37
C ASP A 64 14.41 -2.90 5.71
N GLU A 65 14.58 -1.58 5.89
CA GLU A 65 14.10 -0.85 7.08
C GLU A 65 12.56 -0.94 7.22
N SER A 66 11.84 -0.84 6.10
CA SER A 66 10.38 -0.96 6.07
C SER A 66 9.90 -2.39 6.34
N LEU A 67 10.73 -3.40 6.06
CA LEU A 67 10.46 -4.80 6.36
C LEU A 67 10.79 -5.16 7.81
N GLN A 68 11.83 -4.58 8.39
CA GLN A 68 12.20 -4.76 9.80
C GLN A 68 11.12 -4.23 10.76
N THR A 69 10.33 -3.26 10.32
CA THR A 69 9.21 -2.68 11.08
C THR A 69 7.88 -3.39 10.83
N ALA A 70 7.81 -4.31 9.85
CA ALA A 70 6.61 -5.07 9.55
C ALA A 70 6.51 -6.31 10.45
N SER A 71 5.30 -6.64 10.90
CA SER A 71 5.05 -7.91 11.59
C SER A 71 5.22 -9.10 10.63
N GLU A 72 5.50 -10.29 11.17
CA GLU A 72 5.68 -11.51 10.37
C GLU A 72 4.49 -11.80 9.45
N GLY A 73 3.26 -11.59 9.94
CA GLY A 73 2.03 -11.75 9.17
C GLY A 73 1.90 -10.74 8.03
N THR A 74 2.38 -9.51 8.22
CA THR A 74 2.44 -8.49 7.17
C THR A 74 3.51 -8.83 6.13
N ALA A 75 4.69 -9.30 6.57
CA ALA A 75 5.78 -9.70 5.69
C ALA A 75 5.37 -10.83 4.73
N ALA A 76 4.58 -11.80 5.20
CA ALA A 76 4.05 -12.88 4.37
C ALA A 76 3.10 -12.39 3.26
N LYS A 77 2.41 -11.26 3.45
CA LYS A 77 1.49 -10.66 2.47
C LYS A 77 2.16 -9.63 1.57
N LEU A 78 3.44 -9.31 1.79
CA LEU A 78 4.16 -8.34 0.97
C LEU A 78 4.56 -8.95 -0.39
N PRO A 79 4.64 -8.12 -1.45
CA PRO A 79 5.22 -8.55 -2.72
C PRO A 79 6.67 -8.98 -2.55
N LYS A 80 7.16 -9.84 -3.44
CA LYS A 80 8.57 -10.25 -3.47
C LYS A 80 9.50 -9.03 -3.42
N LEU A 81 10.60 -9.15 -2.69
CA LEU A 81 11.61 -8.09 -2.47
C LEU A 81 12.03 -7.38 -3.77
N GLY A 82 12.28 -8.13 -4.84
CA GLY A 82 12.64 -7.56 -6.14
C GLY A 82 11.56 -6.66 -6.75
N SER A 83 10.28 -6.96 -6.52
CA SER A 83 9.17 -6.11 -6.98
C SER A 83 9.08 -4.82 -6.15
N LEU A 84 9.29 -4.90 -4.84
CA LEU A 84 9.32 -3.71 -3.98
C LEU A 84 10.45 -2.76 -4.37
N LYS A 85 11.65 -3.29 -4.64
CA LYS A 85 12.81 -2.48 -5.08
C LYS A 85 12.57 -1.79 -6.42
N ARG A 86 12.00 -2.51 -7.41
CA ARG A 86 11.61 -1.90 -8.69
C ARG A 86 10.60 -0.77 -8.50
N GLN A 87 9.59 -1.00 -7.67
CA GLN A 87 8.57 0.00 -7.37
C GLN A 87 9.16 1.24 -6.68
N TYR A 88 10.09 1.04 -5.74
CA TYR A 88 10.80 2.13 -5.09
C TYR A 88 11.57 2.97 -6.12
N ASN A 89 12.43 2.33 -6.93
CA ASN A 89 13.23 3.02 -7.95
C ASN A 89 12.36 3.80 -8.96
N ALA A 90 11.23 3.23 -9.38
CA ALA A 90 10.30 3.92 -10.27
C ALA A 90 9.73 5.20 -9.62
N ASN A 91 9.46 5.20 -8.31
CA ASN A 91 8.96 6.39 -7.61
C ASN A 91 10.07 7.43 -7.38
N VAL A 92 11.31 7.00 -7.15
CA VAL A 92 12.47 7.90 -7.08
C VAL A 92 12.66 8.63 -8.41
N LEU A 93 12.59 7.92 -9.54
CA LEU A 93 12.68 8.55 -10.87
C LEU A 93 11.62 9.63 -11.08
N VAL A 94 10.37 9.36 -10.67
CA VAL A 94 9.28 10.35 -10.73
C VAL A 94 9.56 11.56 -9.83
N TYR A 95 10.15 11.34 -8.65
CA TYR A 95 10.56 12.44 -7.77
C TYR A 95 11.65 13.31 -8.41
N LEU A 96 12.70 12.68 -8.96
CA LEU A 96 13.79 13.39 -9.64
C LEU A 96 13.28 14.17 -10.85
N GLN A 97 12.41 13.58 -11.66
CA GLN A 97 11.79 14.27 -12.79
C GLN A 97 11.00 15.51 -12.35
N ARG A 98 10.27 15.45 -11.24
CA ARG A 98 9.52 16.60 -10.69
C ARG A 98 10.44 17.68 -10.12
N GLN A 99 11.49 17.29 -9.39
CA GLN A 99 12.44 18.25 -8.82
C GLN A 99 13.25 18.98 -9.90
N TYR A 100 13.64 18.26 -10.96
CA TYR A 100 14.55 18.78 -11.99
C TYR A 100 13.86 19.14 -13.31
N SER A 101 12.52 19.08 -13.40
CA SER A 101 11.73 19.40 -14.61
C SER A 101 12.22 18.67 -15.88
N LEU A 102 12.61 17.41 -15.75
CA LEU A 102 13.12 16.62 -16.88
C LEU A 102 11.97 16.12 -17.78
N PRO A 103 12.13 16.13 -19.11
CA PRO A 103 11.12 15.61 -20.05
C PRO A 103 10.97 14.08 -19.96
N LEU A 104 9.77 13.58 -20.35
CA LEU A 104 9.38 12.16 -20.37
C LEU A 104 10.10 11.35 -21.44
#